data_AF-A0A662S1T2-F1
#
_entry.id   AF-A0A662S1T2-F1
#
_cell.length_a   1.000
_cell.length_b   1.000
_cell.length_c   1.000
_cell.angle_alpha   90.00
_cell.angle_beta   90.00
_cell.angle_gamma   90.00
#
_symmetry.space_group_name_H-M   'P 1'
#
loop_
_entity.id
_entity.type
_entity.pdbx_description
1 polymer ?
#
loop_
_entity_poly.entity_id
_entity_poly.type
_entity_poly.pdbx_seq_one_letter_code
_entity_poly.pdbx_strand_id
1 'polypeptide(L)'
;MACHSEDFDCSRCTEAARRERGCYERASRPVVSIGGEKYYRCPVRLIRPWAKWVLGLFRHYRDGHLPYSGGVMDQPAKLMQAFLVVASVIEEETSDKVRNPHSAQGKR
;
A
#
# COMPACT_ATOMS: atom_id res chain seq x y z
N MET A 1 8.36 16.38 11.00
CA MET A 1 8.45 15.54 9.79
C MET A 1 7.37 14.47 9.87
N ALA A 2 6.36 14.57 9.00
CA ALA A 2 5.24 13.65 8.98
C ALA A 2 5.73 12.31 8.41
N CYS A 3 5.45 11.23 9.13
CA CYS A 3 5.73 9.88 8.66
C CYS A 3 4.89 9.65 7.39
N HIS A 4 5.47 9.61 6.19
CA HIS A 4 4.68 9.39 4.97
C HIS A 4 4.12 7.96 5.01
N SER A 5 2.80 7.81 4.94
CA SER A 5 2.12 6.50 4.98
C SER A 5 2.53 5.61 3.81
N GLU A 6 3.02 6.21 2.73
CA GLU A 6 3.40 5.58 1.47
C GLU A 6 4.70 4.79 1.56
N ASP A 7 5.61 5.17 2.47
CA ASP A 7 6.90 4.49 2.64
C ASP A 7 6.80 3.23 3.53
N PHE A 8 5.67 3.03 4.22
CA PHE A 8 5.47 1.96 5.22
C PHE A 8 6.58 1.85 6.29
N ASP A 9 7.37 2.91 6.51
CA ASP A 9 8.54 2.95 7.38
C ASP A 9 8.21 3.53 8.76
N CYS A 10 8.09 2.66 9.76
CA CYS A 10 7.83 3.04 11.14
C CYS A 10 8.99 3.77 11.82
N SER A 11 10.23 3.65 11.32
CA SER A 11 11.41 4.27 11.93
C SER A 11 11.38 5.80 11.84
N ARG A 12 10.72 6.32 10.81
CA ARG A 12 10.52 7.76 10.56
C ARG A 12 9.34 8.37 11.34
N CYS A 13 8.58 7.56 12.07
CA CYS A 13 7.44 8.04 12.84
C CYS A 13 7.88 8.55 14.22
N THR A 14 7.56 9.80 14.53
CA THR A 14 7.66 10.35 15.89
C THR A 14 6.65 9.68 16.82
N GLU A 15 6.92 9.66 18.13
CA GLU A 15 5.99 9.10 19.13
C GLU A 15 4.60 9.76 19.10
N ALA A 16 4.55 11.09 18.90
CA ALA A 16 3.29 11.82 18.72
C ALA A 16 2.49 11.29 17.51
N ALA A 17 3.15 11.09 16.36
CA ALA A 17 2.51 10.54 15.17
C ALA A 17 2.06 9.08 15.37
N ARG A 18 2.83 8.27 16.12
CA ARG A 18 2.45 6.88 16.44
C ARG A 18 1.20 6.82 17.30
N ARG A 19 1.06 7.71 18.29
CA ARG A 19 -0.14 7.80 19.13
C ARG A 19 -1.35 8.24 18.31
N GLU A 20 -1.20 9.28 17.51
CA GLU A 20 -2.29 9.81 16.67
C GLU A 20 -2.79 8.80 15.62
N ARG A 21 -1.89 8.00 15.03
CA ARG A 21 -2.23 6.98 14.02
C ARG A 21 -2.70 5.66 14.61
N GLY A 22 -2.85 5.57 15.93
CA GLY A 22 -3.32 4.36 16.59
C GLY A 22 -2.37 3.17 16.42
N CYS A 23 -1.06 3.40 16.56
CA CYS A 23 -0.06 2.32 16.53
C CYS A 23 -0.17 1.41 17.76
N TYR A 24 -0.50 1.97 18.93
CA TYR A 24 -0.63 1.26 20.20
C TYR A 24 -2.10 0.97 20.52
N GLU A 25 -2.92 2.02 20.47
CA GLU A 25 -4.37 1.97 20.78
C GLU A 25 -5.20 2.40 19.57
N ARG A 26 -6.53 2.34 19.66
CA ARG A 26 -7.41 2.83 18.60
C ARG A 26 -7.25 4.36 18.49
N ALA A 27 -7.04 4.89 17.29
CA ALA A 27 -6.98 6.33 17.07
C ALA A 27 -8.34 6.99 17.32
N SER A 28 -8.34 8.24 17.80
CA SER A 28 -9.57 9.04 18.00
C SER A 28 -10.22 9.45 16.68
N ARG A 29 -9.43 9.62 15.63
CA ARG A 29 -9.86 9.93 14.27
C ARG A 29 -9.49 8.80 13.30
N PRO A 30 -10.28 8.58 12.23
CA PRO A 30 -9.92 7.60 11.22
C PRO A 30 -8.59 7.99 10.56
N VAL A 31 -7.68 7.02 10.46
CA VAL A 31 -6.31 7.18 9.94
C VAL A 31 -6.29 7.02 8.43
N VAL A 32 -7.13 6.11 7.90
CA VAL A 32 -7.33 5.91 6.47
C VAL A 32 -8.79 5.56 6.21
N SER A 33 -9.28 5.88 5.02
CA SER A 33 -10.52 5.33 4.51
C SER A 33 -10.24 4.54 3.23
N ILE A 34 -10.70 3.31 3.16
CA ILE A 34 -10.49 2.38 2.04
C ILE A 34 -11.88 1.87 1.66
N GLY A 35 -12.31 2.06 0.41
CA GLY A 35 -13.64 1.61 -0.04
C GLY A 35 -14.83 2.20 0.74
N GLY A 36 -14.67 3.38 1.35
CA GLY A 36 -15.70 4.00 2.20
C GLY A 36 -15.72 3.49 3.65
N GLU A 37 -14.99 2.43 3.96
CA GLU A 37 -14.78 1.99 5.33
C GLU A 37 -13.75 2.89 6.03
N LYS A 38 -13.94 3.13 7.33
CA LYS A 38 -13.08 4.00 8.15
C LYS A 38 -12.22 3.15 9.07
N TYR A 39 -10.90 3.25 8.91
CA TYR A 39 -9.93 2.51 9.71
C TYR A 39 -9.30 3.42 10.78
N TYR A 40 -9.31 2.96 12.03
CA TYR A 40 -8.80 3.70 13.20
C TYR A 40 -7.45 3.19 13.69
N ARG A 41 -6.75 2.42 12.84
CA ARG A 41 -5.44 1.84 13.12
C ARG A 41 -4.51 2.15 11.97
N CYS A 42 -3.23 2.30 12.27
CA CYS A 42 -2.21 2.52 11.27
C CYS A 42 -2.23 1.38 10.23
N PRO A 43 -2.38 1.67 8.92
CA PRO A 43 -2.46 0.65 7.87
C PRO A 43 -1.22 -0.23 7.81
N VAL A 44 -0.07 0.34 8.15
CA VAL A 44 1.23 -0.33 8.24
C VAL A 44 1.22 -1.51 9.23
N ARG A 45 0.34 -1.49 10.25
CA ARG A 45 0.15 -2.62 11.18
C ARG A 45 -0.92 -3.61 10.74
N LEU A 46 -1.79 -3.23 9.79
CA LEU A 46 -2.78 -4.12 9.18
C LEU A 46 -2.14 -4.99 8.09
N ILE A 47 -1.09 -4.48 7.44
CA ILE A 47 -0.38 -5.17 6.36
C ILE A 47 0.69 -6.09 6.95
N ARG A 48 0.68 -7.36 6.53
CA ARG A 48 1.69 -8.36 6.93
C ARG A 48 3.09 -7.97 6.41
N PRO A 49 4.19 -8.27 7.12
CA PRO A 49 5.54 -7.92 6.67
C PRO A 49 5.88 -8.38 5.26
N TRP A 50 5.49 -9.61 4.89
CA TRP A 50 5.73 -10.14 3.55
C TRP A 50 5.04 -9.33 2.45
N ALA A 51 3.84 -8.80 2.72
CA ALA A 51 3.08 -8.02 1.75
C ALA A 51 3.77 -6.68 1.47
N LYS A 52 4.39 -6.06 2.50
CA LYS A 52 5.22 -4.86 2.31
C LYS A 52 6.42 -5.14 1.40
N TRP A 53 7.09 -6.27 1.61
CA TRP A 53 8.22 -6.67 0.79
C TRP A 53 7.81 -6.89 -0.67
N VAL A 54 6.69 -7.57 -0.92
CA VAL A 54 6.13 -7.74 -2.26
C VAL A 54 5.80 -6.41 -2.92
N LEU A 55 5.12 -5.50 -2.21
CA LEU A 55 4.80 -4.16 -2.73
C LEU A 55 6.06 -3.36 -3.09
N GLY A 56 7.10 -3.45 -2.26
CA GLY A 56 8.40 -2.84 -2.52
C GLY A 56 9.08 -3.42 -3.77
N LEU A 57 9.10 -4.74 -3.90
CA LEU A 57 9.66 -5.40 -5.09
C LEU A 57 8.86 -5.12 -6.35
N PHE A 58 7.53 -5.04 -6.26
CA PHE A 58 6.67 -4.72 -7.38
C PHE A 58 6.98 -3.33 -7.93
N ARG A 59 7.33 -2.36 -7.07
CA ARG A 59 7.82 -1.04 -7.51
C ARG A 59 9.06 -1.17 -8.39
N HIS A 60 10.07 -1.93 -7.96
CA HIS A 60 11.28 -2.18 -8.75
C HIS A 60 10.96 -2.87 -10.08
N TYR A 61 10.08 -3.88 -10.06
CA TYR A 61 9.62 -4.57 -11.25
C TYR A 61 8.97 -3.63 -12.26
N ARG A 62 8.07 -2.75 -11.79
CA ARG A 62 7.41 -1.74 -12.62
C ARG A 62 8.39 -0.74 -13.22
N ASP A 63 9.46 -0.43 -12.50
CA ASP A 63 10.54 0.45 -12.96
C ASP A 63 11.54 -0.29 -13.89
N GLY A 64 11.28 -1.56 -14.25
CA GLY A 64 12.07 -2.37 -15.18
C GLY A 64 13.17 -3.21 -14.53
N HIS A 65 13.23 -3.28 -13.20
CA HIS A 65 14.24 -4.03 -12.46
C HIS A 65 13.72 -5.38 -11.97
N LEU A 66 14.44 -6.45 -12.28
CA LEU A 66 14.11 -7.79 -11.77
C LEU A 66 14.70 -8.02 -10.37
N PRO A 67 13.94 -8.61 -9.43
CA PRO A 67 14.44 -8.92 -8.09
C PRO A 67 15.55 -9.97 -8.07
N TYR A 68 15.54 -10.89 -9.04
CA TYR A 68 16.53 -11.94 -9.21
C TYR A 68 17.22 -11.80 -10.56
N SER A 69 18.50 -12.19 -10.62
CA SER A 69 19.27 -12.26 -11.86
C SER A 69 18.62 -13.22 -12.87
N GLY A 70 18.81 -12.93 -14.16
CA GLY A 70 18.22 -13.71 -15.25
C GLY A 70 17.07 -12.96 -15.91
N GLY A 71 16.22 -13.70 -16.61
CA GLY A 71 15.00 -13.20 -17.24
C GLY A 71 13.76 -13.33 -16.36
N VAL A 72 12.61 -12.96 -16.93
CA VAL A 72 11.29 -13.11 -16.27
C VAL A 72 10.98 -14.56 -15.93
N MET A 73 11.42 -15.51 -16.76
CA MET A 73 11.21 -16.95 -16.54
C MET A 73 12.03 -17.53 -15.40
N ASP A 74 13.10 -16.84 -14.99
CA ASP A 74 13.96 -17.24 -13.88
C ASP A 74 13.44 -16.71 -12.52
N GLN A 75 12.37 -15.90 -12.53
CA GLN A 75 11.80 -15.35 -11.31
C GLN A 75 10.95 -16.40 -10.57
N PRO A 76 10.92 -16.41 -9.22
CA PRO A 76 10.10 -17.35 -8.47
C PRO A 76 8.61 -17.24 -8.83
N ALA A 77 7.98 -18.37 -9.17
CA ALA A 77 6.58 -18.40 -9.62
C ALA A 77 5.60 -17.72 -8.63
N LYS A 78 5.78 -17.95 -7.32
CA LYS A 78 4.94 -17.32 -6.28
C LYS A 78 5.09 -15.80 -6.25
N LEU A 79 6.28 -15.28 -6.56
CA LEU A 79 6.52 -13.85 -6.62
C LEU A 79 5.83 -13.24 -7.83
N MET A 80 5.95 -13.89 -8.99
CA MET A 80 5.25 -13.46 -10.21
C MET A 80 3.73 -13.48 -10.04
N GLN A 81 3.18 -14.51 -9.39
CA GLN A 81 1.76 -14.54 -9.02
C GLN A 81 1.37 -13.38 -8.12
N ALA A 82 2.20 -13.05 -7.12
CA ALA A 82 1.93 -11.91 -6.24
C ALA A 82 1.95 -10.58 -7.01
N PHE A 83 2.86 -10.41 -7.98
CA PHE A 83 2.88 -9.23 -8.85
C PHE A 83 1.65 -9.13 -9.73
N LEU A 84 1.15 -10.24 -10.28
CA LEU A 84 -0.08 -10.25 -11.07
C LEU A 84 -1.29 -9.81 -10.24
N VAL A 85 -1.40 -10.27 -8.99
CA VAL A 85 -2.47 -9.84 -8.08
C VAL A 85 -2.38 -8.35 -7.78
N VAL A 86 -1.18 -7.82 -7.54
CA VAL A 86 -1.00 -6.38 -7.31
C VAL A 86 -1.36 -5.57 -8.56
N ALA A 87 -0.93 -6.03 -9.74
CA ALA A 87 -1.22 -5.38 -11.01
C ALA A 87 -2.73 -5.35 -11.31
N SER A 88 -3.44 -6.46 -11.12
CA SER A 88 -4.89 -6.53 -11.40
C SER A 88 -5.68 -5.56 -10.53
N VAL A 89 -5.34 -5.46 -9.23
CA VAL A 89 -6.01 -4.52 -8.32
C VAL A 89 -5.75 -3.07 -8.72
N ILE A 90 -4.54 -2.74 -9.18
CA ILE A 90 -4.23 -1.39 -9.67
C ILE A 90 -5.00 -1.08 -10.97
N GLU A 91 -5.09 -2.04 -11.87
CA GLU A 91 -5.83 -1.91 -13.13
C GLU A 91 -7.34 -1.71 -12.90
N GLU A 92 -7.93 -2.47 -11.97
CA GLU A 92 -9.33 -2.30 -11.55
C GLU A 92 -9.57 -0.89 -11.00
N GLU A 93 -8.76 -0.45 -10.03
CA GLU A 93 -8.86 0.87 -9.40
C GLU A 93 -8.64 2.03 -10.38
N THR A 94 -7.78 1.86 -11.38
CA THR A 94 -7.53 2.89 -12.40
C THR A 94 -8.62 2.90 -13.47
N SER A 95 -9.11 1.74 -13.88
CA SER A 95 -10.20 1.61 -14.85
C SER A 95 -11.52 2.17 -14.32
N ASP A 96 -11.83 1.94 -13.04
CA ASP A 96 -13.02 2.49 -12.41
C ASP A 96 -12.99 4.03 -12.30
N LYS A 97 -11.81 4.60 -12.07
CA LYS A 97 -11.61 6.07 -12.08
C LYS A 97 -11.80 6.68 -13.47
N VAL A 98 -11.37 5.98 -14.53
CA VAL A 98 -11.58 6.41 -15.92
C VAL A 98 -13.06 6.33 -16.30
N ARG A 99 -13.77 5.28 -15.84
CA ARG A 99 -15.19 5.07 -16.13
C ARG A 99 -16.12 6.01 -15.38
N ASN A 100 -15.73 6.50 -14.20
CA ASN A 100 -16.57 7.37 -13.39
C ASN A 100 -15.79 8.53 -12.76
N PRO A 101 -15.51 9.60 -13.53
CA PRO A 101 -14.70 10.74 -13.08
C PRO A 101 -15.33 11.55 -11.93
N HIS A 102 -16.63 11.34 -11.65
CA HIS A 102 -17.35 11.99 -10.55
C HIS A 102 -17.13 11.35 -9.17
N SER A 103 -16.51 10.17 -9.10
CA SER A 103 -16.23 9.50 -7.81
C SER A 103 -14.97 10.03 -7.11
N ALA A 104 -14.10 10.77 -7.82
CA ALA A 104 -12.84 11.30 -7.30
C ALA A 104 -12.98 12.64 -6.53
N GLN A 105 -14.14 13.30 -6.60
CA GLN A 105 -14.41 14.53 -5.88
C GLN A 105 -15.64 14.37 -4.98
N GLY A 106 -15.42 14.26 -3.67
CA GLY A 106 -16.49 14.58 -2.72
C GLY A 106 -16.52 13.73 -1.46
N LYS A 107 -15.96 14.29 -0.39
CA LYS A 107 -16.70 14.56 0.85
C LYS A 107 -15.89 15.60 1.63
N ARG A 108 -16.26 16.88 1.44
CA ARG A 108 -15.99 17.96 2.39
C ARG A 108 -16.69 17.66 3.71
#